data_AF-A0A8J6XQ55-F1
#
_entry.id   AF-A0A8J6XQ55-F1
#
_cell.length_a   1.000
_cell.length_b   1.000
_cell.length_c   1.000
_cell.angle_alpha   90.00
_cell.angle_beta   90.00
_cell.angle_gamma   90.00
#
_symmetry.space_group_name_H-M   'P 1'
#
loop_
_entity.id
_entity.type
_entity.pdbx_description
1 polymer ?
#
loop_
_entity_poly.entity_id
_entity_poly.type
_entity_poly.pdbx_seq_one_letter_code
_entity_poly.pdbx_strand_id
1 'polypeptide(L)'
;MAEVPVEWWIFNNRVSDVLPIARAMINGELLFREGRREEAYAVLREGVAAEDALVYDEPPGWMLPVRHALGALLMADKRYAEAEAIYREDLRRNRDNGWSLTGLQLALQKQERKSEADELTTRLAMAFNDADTRPSSSCYCEP
;
A
#
# COMPACT_ATOMS: atom_id res chain seq x y z
N MET A 1 22.92 13.80 14.18
CA MET A 1 21.45 13.76 14.28
C MET A 1 21.09 13.38 15.70
N ALA A 2 20.09 13.98 16.31
CA ALA A 2 19.59 13.52 17.61
C ALA A 2 18.91 12.15 17.44
N GLU A 3 19.14 11.23 18.38
CA GLU A 3 18.46 9.93 18.40
C GLU A 3 17.00 10.09 18.81
N VAL A 4 16.14 9.24 18.26
CA VAL A 4 14.71 9.19 18.61
C VAL A 4 14.60 8.61 20.02
N PRO A 5 13.96 9.30 20.98
CA PRO A 5 13.85 8.78 22.34
C PRO A 5 13.07 7.47 22.39
N VAL A 6 13.60 6.49 23.13
CA VAL A 6 13.07 5.11 23.16
C VAL A 6 11.71 5.00 23.84
N GLU A 7 11.36 5.98 24.66
CA GLU A 7 10.12 6.06 25.44
C GLU A 7 8.96 6.68 24.67
N TRP A 8 9.17 7.12 23.43
CA TRP A 8 8.11 7.72 22.63
C TRP A 8 7.23 6.65 21.97
N TRP A 9 5.92 6.88 22.05
CA TRP A 9 4.90 5.98 21.55
C TRP A 9 4.01 6.67 20.51
N ILE A 10 3.59 5.89 19.52
CA ILE A 10 2.45 6.18 18.66
C ILE A 10 1.43 5.11 18.99
N PHE A 11 0.41 5.50 19.76
CA PHE A 11 -0.58 4.60 20.33
C PHE A 11 0.11 3.42 21.07
N ASN A 12 -0.14 2.16 20.68
CA ASN A 12 0.46 0.97 21.30
C ASN A 12 1.81 0.55 20.68
N ASN A 13 2.37 1.33 19.75
CA ASN A 13 3.65 1.03 19.08
C ASN A 13 4.73 2.04 19.46
N ARG A 14 6.00 1.63 19.51
CA ARG A 14 7.09 2.59 19.74
C ARG A 14 7.37 3.38 18.46
N VAL A 15 7.75 4.64 18.63
CA VAL A 15 8.17 5.48 17.48
C VAL A 15 9.36 4.84 16.75
N SER A 16 10.25 4.14 17.47
CA SER A 16 11.37 3.39 16.90
C SER A 16 10.95 2.29 15.92
N ASP A 17 9.74 1.75 16.05
CA ASP A 17 9.23 0.66 15.23
C ASP A 17 8.42 1.21 14.04
N VAL A 18 7.79 2.38 14.22
CA VAL A 18 7.00 3.05 13.18
C VAL A 18 7.87 3.81 12.18
N LEU A 19 8.90 4.55 12.63
CA LEU A 19 9.73 5.37 11.73
C LEU A 19 10.46 4.60 10.62
N PRO A 20 10.92 3.35 10.82
CA PRO A 20 11.46 2.52 9.74
C PRO A 20 10.48 2.34 8.57
N ILE A 21 9.17 2.26 8.84
CA ILE A 21 8.12 2.12 7.80
C ILE A 21 8.11 3.37 6.91
N ALA A 22 8.05 4.56 7.53
CA ALA A 22 8.10 5.83 6.81
C ALA A 22 9.37 5.96 5.95
N ARG A 23 10.51 5.55 6.50
CA ARG A 23 11.81 5.57 5.81
C ARG A 23 11.82 4.62 4.62
N ALA A 24 11.29 3.41 4.78
CA ALA A 24 11.19 2.43 3.70
C ALA A 24 10.28 2.95 2.58
N MET A 25 9.13 3.52 2.91
CA MET A 25 8.20 4.06 1.93
C MET A 25 8.85 5.17 1.07
N ILE A 26 9.42 6.20 1.70
CA ILE A 26 10.05 7.29 0.94
C ILE A 26 11.28 6.85 0.14
N ASN A 27 12.11 5.96 0.70
CA ASN A 27 13.28 5.44 -0.01
C ASN A 27 12.88 4.58 -1.20
N GLY A 28 11.85 3.74 -1.04
CA GLY A 28 11.29 2.94 -2.12
C GLY A 28 10.80 3.80 -3.28
N GLU A 29 10.01 4.83 -2.99
CA GLU A 29 9.52 5.78 -3.99
C GLU A 29 10.66 6.53 -4.69
N LEU A 30 11.69 6.98 -3.95
CA LEU A 30 12.86 7.64 -4.51
C LEU A 30 13.65 6.72 -5.44
N LEU A 31 13.97 5.50 -4.99
CA LEU A 31 14.67 4.48 -5.78
C LEU A 31 13.92 4.17 -7.07
N PHE A 32 12.59 4.10 -7.00
CA PHE A 32 11.76 3.90 -8.18
C PHE A 32 11.94 5.04 -9.17
N ARG A 33 11.90 6.30 -8.71
CA ARG A 33 12.10 7.49 -9.56
C ARG A 33 13.53 7.60 -10.12
N GLU A 34 14.51 7.03 -9.44
CA GLU A 34 15.90 6.88 -9.93
C GLU A 34 16.06 5.76 -10.98
N GLY A 35 15.00 4.99 -11.27
CA GLY A 35 15.04 3.85 -12.18
C GLY A 35 15.58 2.56 -11.56
N ARG A 36 15.86 2.56 -10.26
CA ARG A 36 16.39 1.41 -9.49
C ARG A 36 15.24 0.51 -9.02
N ARG A 37 14.54 -0.08 -9.99
CA ARG A 37 13.24 -0.76 -9.79
C ARG A 37 13.28 -1.89 -8.76
N GLU A 38 14.17 -2.87 -8.91
CA GLU A 38 14.20 -4.02 -7.98
C GLU A 38 14.59 -3.61 -6.56
N GLU A 39 15.48 -2.62 -6.41
CA GLU A 39 15.85 -2.07 -5.11
C GLU A 39 14.67 -1.35 -4.46
N ALA A 40 13.91 -0.57 -5.24
CA ALA A 40 12.68 0.07 -4.78
C ALA A 40 11.68 -0.95 -4.22
N TYR A 41 11.42 -2.02 -4.98
CA TYR A 41 10.49 -3.07 -4.54
C TYR A 41 11.01 -3.84 -3.32
N ALA A 42 12.32 -4.08 -3.22
CA ALA A 42 12.90 -4.72 -2.05
C ALA A 42 12.67 -3.87 -0.79
N VAL A 43 13.02 -2.58 -0.84
CA VAL A 43 12.84 -1.65 0.28
C VAL A 43 11.36 -1.49 0.66
N LEU A 44 10.45 -1.43 -0.31
CA LEU A 44 9.01 -1.35 -0.01
C LEU A 44 8.49 -2.65 0.65
N ARG A 45 8.98 -3.82 0.24
CA ARG A 45 8.62 -5.08 0.91
C ARG A 45 9.16 -5.15 2.34
N GLU A 46 10.33 -4.58 2.61
CA GLU A 46 10.83 -4.40 3.98
C GLU A 46 9.91 -3.48 4.79
N GLY A 47 9.46 -2.38 4.21
CA GLY A 47 8.48 -1.48 4.83
C GLY A 47 7.15 -2.17 5.15
N VAL A 48 6.64 -2.99 4.23
CA VAL A 48 5.45 -3.83 4.45
C VAL A 48 5.67 -4.82 5.58
N ALA A 49 6.84 -5.47 5.65
CA ALA A 49 7.15 -6.41 6.73
C ALA A 49 7.26 -5.72 8.10
N ALA A 50 7.83 -4.51 8.14
CA ALA A 50 7.88 -3.70 9.35
C ALA A 50 6.49 -3.25 9.79
N GLU A 51 5.63 -2.84 8.85
CA GLU A 51 4.23 -2.49 9.11
C GLU A 51 3.43 -3.68 9.64
N ASP A 52 3.56 -4.85 9.02
CA ASP A 52 2.89 -6.09 9.43
C ASP A 52 3.33 -6.57 10.83
N ALA A 53 4.51 -6.15 11.31
CA ALA A 53 5.05 -6.49 12.62
C ALA A 53 4.59 -5.57 13.75
N LEU A 54 3.93 -4.45 13.43
CA LEU A 54 3.35 -3.56 14.43
C LEU A 54 2.27 -4.29 15.23
N VAL A 55 2.12 -3.88 16.49
CA VAL A 55 0.97 -4.26 17.32
C VAL A 55 -0.27 -3.65 16.68
N TYR A 56 -1.32 -4.47 16.50
CA TYR A 56 -2.61 -4.03 15.97
C TYR A 56 -3.18 -2.89 16.82
N ASP A 57 -3.65 -1.84 16.15
CA ASP A 57 -4.20 -0.66 16.80
C ASP A 57 -5.27 0.04 15.94
N GLU A 58 -6.19 0.73 16.59
CA GLU A 58 -7.26 1.52 15.95
C GLU A 58 -7.34 2.92 16.58
N PRO A 59 -6.77 3.96 15.94
CA PRO A 59 -6.20 3.98 14.58
C PRO A 59 -4.81 3.32 14.47
N PRO A 60 -4.42 2.86 13.27
CA PRO A 60 -3.13 2.19 13.08
C PRO A 60 -1.97 3.15 13.34
N GLY A 61 -0.86 2.61 13.86
CA GLY A 61 0.37 3.38 14.11
C GLY A 61 0.98 3.98 12.84
N TRP A 62 0.68 3.41 11.69
CA TRP A 62 1.00 3.95 10.37
C TRP A 62 -0.28 4.00 9.52
N MET A 63 -0.66 5.20 9.07
CA MET A 63 -1.96 5.43 8.41
C MET A 63 -1.91 5.31 6.87
N LEU A 64 -0.72 5.24 6.27
CA LEU A 64 -0.52 5.23 4.81
C LEU A 64 0.06 3.88 4.37
N PRO A 65 -0.75 2.82 4.16
CA PRO A 65 -0.23 1.47 4.00
C PRO A 65 0.86 1.36 2.93
N VAL A 66 2.00 0.77 3.27
CA VAL A 66 3.14 0.65 2.32
C VAL A 66 2.75 -0.22 1.12
N ARG A 67 1.80 -1.15 1.33
CA ARG A 67 1.21 -1.98 0.27
C ARG A 67 0.55 -1.16 -0.84
N HIS A 68 0.01 0.02 -0.54
CA HIS A 68 -0.57 0.91 -1.56
C HIS A 68 0.50 1.44 -2.49
N ALA A 69 1.60 1.98 -1.94
CA ALA A 69 2.73 2.45 -2.74
C ALA A 69 3.36 1.32 -3.54
N LEU A 70 3.65 0.18 -2.91
CA LEU A 70 4.20 -0.99 -3.60
C LEU A 70 3.31 -1.46 -4.75
N GLY A 71 2.00 -1.58 -4.50
CA GLY A 71 1.03 -1.98 -5.52
C GLY A 71 0.98 -1.01 -6.70
N ALA A 72 0.91 0.30 -6.45
CA ALA A 72 0.85 1.32 -7.49
C ALA A 72 2.13 1.34 -8.35
N LEU A 73 3.31 1.26 -7.72
CA LEU A 73 4.58 1.25 -8.45
C LEU A 73 4.80 -0.05 -9.27
N LEU A 74 4.25 -1.18 -8.82
CA LEU A 74 4.20 -2.42 -9.61
C LEU A 74 3.25 -2.27 -10.81
N MET A 75 2.10 -1.61 -10.62
CA MET A 75 1.14 -1.32 -11.70
C MET A 75 1.76 -0.43 -12.78
N ALA A 76 2.49 0.62 -12.38
CA ALA A 76 3.20 1.53 -13.28
C ALA A 76 4.21 0.79 -14.20
N ASP A 77 4.92 -0.20 -13.65
CA ASP A 77 5.87 -1.03 -14.39
C ASP A 77 5.23 -2.26 -15.05
N LYS A 78 3.89 -2.32 -15.11
CA LYS A 78 3.11 -3.40 -15.73
C LYS A 78 3.30 -4.78 -15.09
N ARG A 79 3.76 -4.85 -13.84
CA ARG A 79 3.89 -6.09 -13.04
C ARG A 79 2.55 -6.48 -12.42
N TYR A 80 1.53 -6.64 -13.26
CA TYR A 80 0.13 -6.73 -12.84
C TYR A 80 -0.18 -7.91 -11.92
N ALA A 81 0.36 -9.09 -12.21
CA ALA A 81 0.14 -10.29 -11.39
C ALA A 81 0.72 -10.14 -9.98
N GLU A 82 1.84 -9.42 -9.85
CA GLU A 82 2.44 -9.17 -8.55
C GLU A 82 1.70 -8.07 -7.79
N ALA A 83 1.30 -7.00 -8.47
CA ALA A 83 0.44 -5.98 -7.88
C ALA A 83 -0.87 -6.58 -7.34
N GLU A 84 -1.51 -7.48 -8.10
CA GLU A 84 -2.67 -8.23 -7.65
C GLU A 84 -2.41 -8.98 -6.34
N ALA A 85 -1.28 -9.69 -6.22
CA ALA A 85 -0.94 -10.42 -5.00
C ALA A 85 -0.81 -9.47 -3.79
N ILE A 86 -0.20 -8.29 -3.98
CA ILE A 86 -0.10 -7.25 -2.94
C ILE A 86 -1.48 -6.77 -2.50
N TYR A 87 -2.37 -6.45 -3.44
CA TYR A 87 -3.71 -5.96 -3.11
C TYR A 87 -4.59 -7.03 -2.46
N ARG A 88 -4.49 -8.29 -2.90
CA ARG A 88 -5.24 -9.40 -2.28
C ARG A 88 -4.80 -9.63 -0.84
N GLU A 89 -3.51 -9.55 -0.54
CA GLU A 89 -3.03 -9.66 0.84
C GLU A 89 -3.46 -8.46 1.69
N ASP A 90 -3.44 -7.23 1.14
CA ASP A 90 -4.00 -6.08 1.87
C ASP A 90 -5.48 -6.31 2.19
N LEU A 91 -6.29 -6.73 1.22
CA LEU A 91 -7.74 -6.96 1.42
C LEU A 91 -8.07 -8.12 2.36
N ARG A 92 -7.12 -9.05 2.59
CA ARG A 92 -7.24 -10.09 3.61
C ARG A 92 -7.16 -9.49 5.02
N ARG A 93 -6.35 -8.45 5.20
CA ARG A 93 -6.14 -7.73 6.47
C ARG A 93 -7.17 -6.61 6.66
N ASN A 94 -7.34 -5.81 5.62
CA ASN A 94 -8.15 -4.61 5.56
C ASN A 94 -9.32 -4.86 4.60
N ARG A 95 -10.33 -5.60 5.07
CA ARG A 95 -11.51 -5.93 4.27
C ARG A 95 -12.16 -4.65 3.75
N ASP A 96 -12.45 -4.66 2.45
CA ASP A 96 -13.15 -3.58 1.75
C ASP A 96 -12.42 -2.23 1.76
N ASN A 97 -11.08 -2.24 1.92
CA ASN A 97 -10.24 -1.07 1.69
C ASN A 97 -10.38 -0.58 0.24
N GLY A 98 -11.02 0.58 0.05
CA GLY A 98 -11.32 1.15 -1.27
C GLY A 98 -10.08 1.35 -2.14
N TRP A 99 -8.96 1.78 -1.59
CA TRP A 99 -7.72 2.02 -2.33
C TRP A 99 -7.12 0.73 -2.90
N SER A 100 -7.10 -0.33 -2.10
CA SER A 100 -6.64 -1.65 -2.53
C SER A 100 -7.62 -2.33 -3.49
N LEU A 101 -8.93 -2.12 -3.31
CA LEU A 101 -9.93 -2.57 -4.28
C LEU A 101 -9.72 -1.88 -5.64
N THR A 102 -9.42 -0.58 -5.67
CA THR A 102 -9.14 0.16 -6.90
C THR A 102 -7.93 -0.45 -7.60
N GLY A 103 -6.84 -0.65 -6.87
CA GLY A 103 -5.64 -1.29 -7.41
C GLY A 103 -5.88 -2.71 -7.93
N LEU A 104 -6.61 -3.54 -7.18
CA LEU A 104 -6.93 -4.91 -7.57
C LEU A 104 -7.78 -4.96 -8.84
N GLN A 105 -8.83 -4.12 -8.93
CA GLN A 105 -9.67 -4.07 -10.11
C GLN A 105 -8.86 -3.70 -11.36
N LEU A 106 -8.00 -2.68 -11.26
CA LEU A 106 -7.12 -2.28 -12.36
C LEU A 106 -6.14 -3.40 -12.73
N ALA A 107 -5.53 -4.08 -11.76
CA ALA A 107 -4.62 -5.19 -11.99
C ALA A 107 -5.31 -6.34 -12.75
N LEU A 108 -6.54 -6.69 -12.38
CA LEU A 108 -7.33 -7.73 -13.05
C LEU A 108 -7.72 -7.32 -14.48
N GLN A 109 -8.13 -6.07 -14.69
CA GLN A 109 -8.43 -5.55 -16.03
C GLN A 109 -7.22 -5.60 -16.95
N LYS A 110 -6.04 -5.21 -16.45
CA LYS A 110 -4.78 -5.24 -17.22
C LYS A 110 -4.28 -6.66 -17.52
N GLN A 111 -4.75 -7.65 -16.76
CA GLN A 111 -4.54 -9.08 -17.03
C GLN A 111 -5.67 -9.71 -17.86
N GLU A 112 -6.57 -8.89 -18.43
CA GLU A 112 -7.72 -9.32 -19.25
C GLU A 112 -8.77 -10.18 -18.49
N ARG A 113 -8.70 -10.22 -17.16
CA ARG A 113 -9.63 -10.96 -16.28
C ARG A 113 -10.84 -10.12 -15.92
N LYS A 114 -11.59 -9.70 -16.95
CA LYS A 114 -12.70 -8.73 -16.82
C LYS A 114 -13.82 -9.20 -15.87
N SER A 115 -14.21 -10.48 -15.95
CA SER A 115 -15.26 -11.02 -15.07
C SER A 115 -14.94 -10.83 -13.59
N GLU A 116 -13.70 -11.12 -13.18
CA GLU A 116 -13.26 -10.95 -11.79
C GLU A 116 -13.12 -9.48 -11.40
N ALA A 117 -12.72 -8.62 -12.34
CA ALA A 117 -12.69 -7.17 -12.10
C ALA A 117 -14.11 -6.61 -11.89
N ASP A 118 -15.09 -7.11 -12.64
CA ASP A 118 -16.48 -6.67 -12.58
C ASP A 118 -17.13 -7.06 -11.24
N GLU A 119 -16.78 -8.22 -10.68
CA GLU A 119 -17.21 -8.67 -9.35
C GLU A 119 -16.84 -7.68 -8.22
N LEU A 120 -15.80 -6.87 -8.40
CA LEU A 120 -15.37 -5.88 -7.41
C LEU A 120 -16.18 -4.58 -7.48
N THR A 121 -16.96 -4.35 -8.53
CA THR A 121 -17.65 -3.08 -8.78
C THR A 121 -18.56 -2.67 -7.64
N THR A 122 -19.37 -3.60 -7.11
CA THR A 122 -20.28 -3.31 -5.99
C THR A 122 -19.51 -2.94 -4.73
N ARG A 123 -18.43 -3.67 -4.41
CA ARG A 123 -17.59 -3.40 -3.23
C ARG A 123 -16.91 -2.04 -3.34
N LEU A 124 -16.41 -1.69 -4.52
CA LEU A 124 -15.85 -0.36 -4.79
C LEU A 124 -16.86 0.77 -4.65
N ALA A 125 -18.07 0.57 -5.19
CA ALA A 125 -19.14 1.55 -5.07
C ALA A 125 -19.51 1.80 -3.60
N MET A 126 -19.54 0.75 -2.78
CA MET A 126 -19.78 0.86 -1.34
C MET A 126 -18.61 1.54 -0.62
N ALA A 127 -17.36 1.14 -0.91
CA ALA A 127 -16.17 1.69 -0.25
C ALA A 127 -15.99 3.20 -0.47
N PHE A 128 -16.53 3.74 -1.56
CA PHE A 128 -16.50 5.16 -1.89
C PHE A 128 -17.89 5.79 -1.98
N ASN A 129 -18.90 5.27 -1.27
CA ASN A 129 -20.28 5.75 -1.37
C ASN A 129 -20.42 7.22 -0.96
N ASP A 130 -19.68 7.62 0.08
CA ASP A 130 -19.71 8.97 0.64
C ASP A 130 -18.51 9.83 0.20
N ALA A 131 -17.71 9.33 -0.75
CA ALA A 131 -16.50 10.02 -1.20
C ALA A 131 -16.82 11.03 -2.32
N ASP A 132 -16.34 12.27 -2.19
CA ASP A 132 -16.47 13.30 -3.22
C ASP A 132 -15.74 12.93 -4.53
N THR A 133 -14.66 12.15 -4.41
CA THR A 133 -13.84 11.71 -5.54
C THR A 133 -13.46 10.24 -5.38
N ARG A 134 -13.27 9.55 -6.51
CA ARG A 134 -12.76 8.18 -6.54
C ARG A 134 -11.32 8.22 -7.00
N PRO A 135 -10.38 7.60 -6.25
CA PRO A 135 -9.00 7.59 -6.66
C PRO A 135 -8.82 6.71 -7.90
N SER A 136 -7.96 7.15 -8.82
CA SER A 136 -7.61 6.41 -10.04
C SER A 136 -6.53 5.35 -9.81
N SER A 137 -5.91 5.35 -8.63
CA SER A 137 -4.85 4.43 -8.22
C SER A 137 -4.92 4.18 -6.73
N SER A 138 -4.22 3.15 -6.25
CA SER A 138 -4.07 2.88 -4.82
C SER A 138 -3.11 3.88 -4.15
N CYS A 139 -2.21 4.51 -4.91
CA CYS A 139 -1.30 5.56 -4.42
C CYS A 139 -0.98 6.54 -5.55
N TYR A 140 -1.03 7.84 -5.27
CA TYR A 140 -0.62 8.89 -6.24
C TYR A 140 0.90 9.07 -6.36
N CYS A 141 1.67 8.16 -5.75
CA CYS A 141 3.11 8.08 -5.91
C CYS A 141 3.52 7.45 -7.25
N GLU A 142 2.60 6.78 -7.97
CA GLU A 142 2.87 6.32 -9.34
C GLU A 142 3.01 7.49 -10.33
N PRO A 143 3.98 7.44 -11.27
CA PRO A 143 4.29 8.52 -12.20
C PRO A 143 3.32 8.67 -13.38
#